data_AF-A0A1V5PPS8-F1
#
_entry.id   AF-A0A1V5PPS8-F1
#
_cell.length_a   1.000
_cell.length_b   1.000
_cell.length_c   1.000
_cell.angle_alpha   90.00
_cell.angle_beta   90.00
_cell.angle_gamma   90.00
#
_symmetry.space_group_name_H-M   'P 1'
#
loop_
_entity.id
_entity.type
_entity.pdbx_description
1 polymer ?
#
loop_
_entity_poly.entity_id
_entity_poly.type
_entity_poly.pdbx_seq_one_letter_code
_entity_poly.pdbx_strand_id
1 'polypeptide(L)'
;MNRNLFQRLVLNLHPERYHGHGKRSPFFEGWYFKLIDATEQQRHAIIPGVSLANKGIGPHAFVQVFDGICGEAHYIVYPLSEFWAANDAFSLKIGPNCFTRDTISLDITDELLTARGELHFTGGAGWPITLTAPGIMGWYAWVPFMECYHGVLSFDHHIEGSLTVKGVTHDFTGGRGYIEKDWGQAFPSTWLWQQSNHFHEAHVSLSASIAIIPWLRSTFRGFIVGLWRDGTLYRFATYTGALTEKLEIGSNHVHWVLSDRLYRLEMHAQRAQATELRGPTIEDMDRRVPETLTGTVAVQLTARANGGVIFKGLGRNAGMEAVGDLDRLMQ
;
A
#
# COMPACT_ATOMS: atom_id res chain seq x y z
N MET A 1 14.11 4.67 -31.80
CA MET A 1 13.19 4.71 -30.64
C MET A 1 13.93 5.35 -29.49
N ASN A 2 13.39 6.42 -28.88
CA ASN A 2 14.11 7.22 -27.87
C ASN A 2 14.38 6.34 -26.62
N ARG A 3 15.64 6.20 -26.19
CA ARG A 3 16.08 5.26 -25.13
C ARG A 3 15.31 5.46 -23.82
N ASN A 4 14.94 6.71 -23.53
CA ASN A 4 14.11 7.09 -22.38
C ASN A 4 12.66 6.58 -22.46
N LEU A 5 12.07 6.48 -23.66
CA LEU A 5 10.70 5.99 -23.83
C LEU A 5 10.60 4.48 -23.61
N PHE A 6 11.60 3.74 -24.11
CA PHE A 6 11.69 2.29 -23.89
C PHE A 6 11.91 1.95 -22.42
N GLN A 7 12.81 2.67 -21.74
CA GLN A 7 13.03 2.48 -20.30
C GLN A 7 11.78 2.75 -19.48
N ARG A 8 11.04 3.83 -19.78
CA ARG A 8 9.76 4.12 -19.12
C ARG A 8 8.71 3.05 -19.37
N LEU A 9 8.66 2.49 -20.58
CA LEU A 9 7.75 1.40 -20.92
C LEU A 9 8.03 0.13 -20.11
N VAL A 10 9.31 -0.26 -20.04
CA VAL A 10 9.73 -1.41 -19.21
C VAL A 10 9.38 -1.16 -17.75
N LEU A 11 9.69 0.03 -17.22
CA LEU A 11 9.50 0.33 -15.80
C LEU A 11 8.02 0.33 -15.39
N ASN A 12 7.13 0.85 -16.23
CA ASN A 12 5.69 0.80 -15.98
C ASN A 12 5.13 -0.63 -15.90
N LEU A 13 5.75 -1.61 -16.59
CA LEU A 13 5.41 -3.03 -16.52
C LEU A 13 6.07 -3.74 -15.32
N HIS A 14 6.84 -3.01 -14.53
CA HIS A 14 7.54 -3.49 -13.35
C HIS A 14 7.33 -2.51 -12.18
N PRO A 15 6.07 -2.32 -11.72
CA PRO A 15 5.74 -1.37 -10.67
C PRO A 15 6.53 -1.64 -9.37
N GLU A 16 7.01 -2.86 -9.14
CA GLU A 16 7.85 -3.23 -8.01
C GLU A 16 9.21 -2.49 -7.97
N ARG A 17 9.81 -2.19 -9.13
CA ARG A 17 11.19 -1.66 -9.26
C ARG A 17 11.29 -0.18 -8.91
N TYR A 18 12.47 0.31 -8.58
CA TYR A 18 12.65 1.74 -8.29
C TYR A 18 12.40 2.65 -9.52
N HIS A 19 11.49 3.61 -9.38
CA HIS A 19 11.08 4.58 -10.41
C HIS A 19 11.85 5.91 -10.34
N GLY A 20 12.65 6.10 -9.29
CA GLY A 20 13.37 7.34 -9.02
C GLY A 20 14.71 7.53 -9.73
N HIS A 21 15.22 6.56 -10.49
CA HIS A 21 16.48 6.74 -11.22
C HIS A 21 16.43 7.95 -12.16
N GLY A 22 17.31 8.93 -11.92
CA GLY A 22 17.37 10.18 -12.69
C GLY A 22 16.26 11.18 -12.40
N LYS A 23 15.41 10.95 -11.41
CA LYS A 23 14.42 11.92 -10.95
C LYS A 23 15.07 13.06 -10.15
N ARG A 24 14.33 14.16 -10.04
CA ARG A 24 14.68 15.34 -9.25
C ARG A 24 13.50 15.70 -8.36
N SER A 25 13.74 16.53 -7.37
CA SER A 25 12.69 17.10 -6.51
C SER A 25 11.56 17.75 -7.33
N PRO A 26 10.29 17.65 -6.90
CA PRO A 26 9.80 16.77 -5.83
C PRO A 26 9.68 15.32 -6.33
N PHE A 27 10.15 14.37 -5.53
CA PHE A 27 9.97 12.94 -5.78
C PHE A 27 10.00 12.17 -4.47
N PHE A 28 9.09 11.21 -4.32
CA PHE A 28 9.15 10.20 -3.28
C PHE A 28 8.86 8.83 -3.88
N GLU A 29 9.35 7.80 -3.20
CA GLU A 29 9.00 6.42 -3.49
C GLU A 29 9.13 5.59 -2.22
N GLY A 30 8.09 4.83 -1.87
CA GLY A 30 8.03 4.01 -0.67
C GLY A 30 7.31 2.70 -0.92
N TRP A 31 7.72 1.66 -0.20
CA TRP A 31 7.11 0.33 -0.25
C TRP A 31 6.57 0.02 1.12
N TYR A 32 5.31 -0.35 1.22
CA TYR A 32 4.63 -0.67 2.46
C TYR A 32 4.55 -2.20 2.61
N PHE A 33 5.22 -2.73 3.63
CA PHE A 33 5.13 -4.15 4.01
C PHE A 33 4.30 -4.26 5.27
N LYS A 34 3.12 -4.88 5.16
CA LYS A 34 2.32 -5.27 6.33
C LYS A 34 2.64 -6.70 6.71
N LEU A 35 3.00 -6.89 7.97
CA LEU A 35 3.53 -8.13 8.53
C LEU A 35 2.70 -8.50 9.76
N ILE A 36 2.03 -9.64 9.72
CA ILE A 36 1.24 -10.14 10.83
C ILE A 36 1.69 -11.57 11.12
N ASP A 37 2.02 -11.84 12.38
CA ASP A 37 2.45 -13.18 12.81
C ASP A 37 1.30 -14.19 12.83
N ALA A 38 1.61 -15.47 13.00
CA ALA A 38 0.61 -16.54 13.01
C ALA A 38 -0.43 -16.39 14.14
N THR A 39 -0.06 -15.75 15.27
CA THR A 39 -0.97 -15.56 16.40
C THR A 39 -1.83 -14.28 16.29
N GLU A 40 -1.58 -13.48 15.25
CA GLU A 40 -2.15 -12.15 15.03
C GLU A 40 -1.90 -11.18 16.21
N GLN A 41 -0.92 -11.46 17.08
CA GLN A 41 -0.54 -10.62 18.23
C GLN A 41 0.57 -9.64 17.90
N GLN A 42 1.26 -9.83 16.77
CA GLN A 42 2.27 -8.92 16.24
C GLN A 42 1.77 -8.40 14.91
N ARG A 43 1.76 -7.06 14.76
CA ARG A 43 1.24 -6.40 13.58
C ARG A 43 2.13 -5.20 13.30
N HIS A 44 2.94 -5.30 12.27
CA HIS A 44 3.84 -4.23 11.89
C HIS A 44 3.61 -3.79 10.45
N ALA A 45 3.78 -2.50 10.21
CA ALA A 45 4.09 -2.00 8.89
C ALA A 45 5.54 -1.53 8.85
N ILE A 46 6.30 -1.99 7.84
CA ILE A 46 7.68 -1.57 7.59
C ILE A 46 7.71 -0.91 6.22
N ILE A 47 8.15 0.34 6.20
CA ILE A 47 8.05 1.22 5.05
C ILE A 47 9.42 1.78 4.70
N PRO A 48 10.26 1.05 3.94
CA PRO A 48 11.43 1.63 3.31
C PRO A 48 11.04 2.65 2.23
N GLY A 49 11.80 3.71 2.11
CA GLY A 49 11.57 4.68 1.04
C GLY A 49 12.68 5.71 0.88
N VAL A 50 12.47 6.57 -0.10
CA VAL A 50 13.33 7.70 -0.41
C VAL A 50 12.50 8.93 -0.73
N SER A 51 12.97 10.07 -0.25
CA SER A 51 12.43 11.38 -0.60
C SER A 51 13.53 12.27 -1.14
N LEU A 52 13.26 12.89 -2.29
CA LEU A 52 14.09 13.91 -2.91
C LEU A 52 13.53 15.31 -2.67
N ALA A 53 12.72 15.49 -1.61
CA ALA A 53 12.16 16.78 -1.22
C ALA A 53 13.27 17.79 -0.88
N ASN A 54 13.07 19.06 -1.24
CA ASN A 54 14.07 20.12 -1.03
C ASN A 54 13.87 20.90 0.30
N LYS A 55 12.72 20.74 0.98
CA LYS A 55 12.46 21.34 2.29
C LYS A 55 12.40 20.26 3.38
N GLY A 56 12.13 20.68 4.62
CA GLY A 56 12.14 19.80 5.78
C GLY A 56 13.54 19.25 6.05
N ILE A 57 13.66 17.93 6.16
CA ILE A 57 14.95 17.22 6.34
C ILE A 57 15.81 17.29 5.07
N GLY A 58 15.24 17.65 3.91
CA GLY A 58 15.91 17.61 2.62
C GLY A 58 15.93 16.20 2.02
N PRO A 59 16.74 15.94 0.97
CA PRO A 59 16.80 14.63 0.33
C PRO A 59 17.40 13.56 1.26
N HIS A 60 16.67 12.48 1.50
CA HIS A 60 17.08 11.39 2.39
C HIS A 60 16.41 10.07 2.00
N ALA A 61 16.96 8.97 2.49
CA ALA A 61 16.25 7.71 2.57
C ALA A 61 15.73 7.47 3.97
N PHE A 62 14.77 6.57 4.11
CA PHE A 62 14.18 6.27 5.40
C PHE A 62 13.71 4.83 5.50
N VAL A 63 13.60 4.36 6.74
CA VAL A 63 12.79 3.20 7.08
C VAL A 63 11.81 3.64 8.16
N GLN A 64 10.52 3.62 7.85
CA GLN A 64 9.47 3.89 8.82
C GLN A 64 8.90 2.58 9.36
N VAL A 65 8.85 2.42 10.67
CA VAL A 65 8.36 1.22 11.35
C VAL A 65 7.15 1.61 12.20
N PHE A 66 6.03 0.96 11.94
CA PHE A 66 4.78 1.15 12.67
C PHE A 66 4.41 -0.15 13.38
N ASP A 67 4.22 -0.09 14.70
CA ASP A 67 3.62 -1.14 15.50
C ASP A 67 2.12 -0.86 15.67
N GLY A 68 1.31 -1.69 15.03
CA GLY A 68 -0.14 -1.58 15.00
C GLY A 68 -0.83 -1.99 16.30
N ILE A 69 -0.12 -2.60 17.26
CA ILE A 69 -0.69 -3.04 18.54
C ILE A 69 -0.51 -1.96 19.59
N CYS A 70 0.73 -1.48 19.80
CA CYS A 70 0.98 -0.42 20.76
C CYS A 70 0.72 0.99 20.20
N GLY A 71 0.58 1.13 18.89
CA GLY A 71 0.29 2.39 18.22
C GLY A 71 1.51 3.30 18.13
N GLU A 72 2.72 2.76 18.08
CA GLU A 72 3.97 3.52 17.97
C GLU A 72 4.50 3.51 16.53
N ALA A 73 4.93 4.68 16.06
CA ALA A 73 5.56 4.83 14.75
C ALA A 73 6.92 5.53 14.89
N HIS A 74 7.93 4.97 14.23
CA HIS A 74 9.30 5.47 14.22
C HIS A 74 9.72 5.73 12.78
N TYR A 75 10.27 6.92 12.51
CA TYR A 75 10.77 7.32 11.19
C TYR A 75 12.29 7.49 11.24
N ILE A 76 13.02 6.47 10.77
CA ILE A 76 14.48 6.43 10.85
C ILE A 76 15.05 7.01 9.55
N VAL A 77 15.82 8.09 9.68
CA VAL A 77 16.41 8.83 8.55
C VAL A 77 17.80 8.31 8.25
N TYR A 78 18.07 8.05 6.98
CA TYR A 78 19.38 7.69 6.44
C TYR A 78 19.82 8.74 5.41
N PRO A 79 21.11 9.10 5.37
CA PRO A 79 21.66 9.91 4.29
C PRO A 79 21.35 9.31 2.92
N LEU A 80 21.07 10.16 1.92
CA LEU A 80 20.77 9.68 0.56
C LEU A 80 21.91 8.85 -0.05
N SER A 81 23.16 9.05 0.39
CA SER A 81 24.33 8.25 -0.01
C SER A 81 24.25 6.77 0.44
N GLU A 82 23.42 6.46 1.42
CA GLU A 82 23.19 5.09 1.91
C GLU A 82 21.98 4.42 1.26
N PHE A 83 21.32 5.11 0.31
CA PHE A 83 20.28 4.55 -0.51
C PHE A 83 20.86 3.92 -1.77
N TRP A 84 20.48 2.68 -2.03
CA TRP A 84 20.77 2.01 -3.28
C TRP A 84 19.56 1.20 -3.75
N ALA A 85 19.33 1.20 -5.06
CA ALA A 85 18.28 0.41 -5.69
C ALA A 85 18.81 -0.25 -6.96
N ALA A 86 18.41 -1.50 -7.19
CA ALA A 86 18.68 -2.20 -8.44
C ALA A 86 17.89 -1.58 -9.60
N ASN A 87 18.48 -1.58 -10.80
CA ASN A 87 17.85 -1.02 -12.01
C ASN A 87 16.80 -1.97 -12.63
N ASP A 88 16.93 -3.26 -12.37
CA ASP A 88 16.24 -4.35 -13.08
C ASP A 88 15.48 -5.31 -12.17
N ALA A 89 15.44 -5.03 -10.86
CA ALA A 89 14.72 -5.84 -9.88
C ALA A 89 14.20 -4.97 -8.72
N PHE A 90 13.21 -5.49 -7.98
CA PHE A 90 12.88 -4.93 -6.67
C PHE A 90 13.94 -5.40 -5.65
N SER A 91 14.98 -4.60 -5.51
CA SER A 91 16.02 -4.77 -4.50
C SER A 91 16.50 -3.39 -4.05
N LEU A 92 16.36 -3.13 -2.76
CA LEU A 92 16.72 -1.87 -2.11
C LEU A 92 17.70 -2.15 -0.98
N LYS A 93 18.62 -1.21 -0.78
CA LYS A 93 19.44 -1.09 0.42
C LYS A 93 19.29 0.30 0.99
N ILE A 94 19.06 0.39 2.29
CA ILE A 94 18.97 1.65 3.04
C ILE A 94 19.81 1.48 4.30
N GLY A 95 21.01 2.04 4.29
CA GLY A 95 22.03 1.75 5.29
C GLY A 95 22.31 0.23 5.34
N PRO A 96 22.21 -0.42 6.51
CA PRO A 96 22.42 -1.86 6.64
C PRO A 96 21.17 -2.70 6.28
N ASN A 97 20.02 -2.07 6.01
CA ASN A 97 18.76 -2.76 5.77
C ASN A 97 18.63 -3.15 4.30
N CYS A 98 18.06 -4.31 4.01
CA CYS A 98 17.80 -4.80 2.66
C CYS A 98 16.31 -5.16 2.50
N PHE A 99 15.73 -4.77 1.37
CA PHE A 99 14.33 -5.02 1.03
C PHE A 99 14.23 -5.55 -0.38
N THR A 100 13.52 -6.66 -0.55
CA THR A 100 13.16 -7.21 -1.86
C THR A 100 11.67 -7.57 -1.84
N ARG A 101 11.18 -8.14 -2.94
CA ARG A 101 9.82 -8.71 -2.95
C ARG A 101 9.67 -9.86 -1.95
N ASP A 102 10.74 -10.62 -1.73
CA ASP A 102 10.68 -11.92 -1.07
C ASP A 102 11.43 -11.92 0.26
N THR A 103 12.01 -10.80 0.68
CA THR A 103 12.82 -10.73 1.90
C THR A 103 12.88 -9.32 2.47
N ILE A 104 12.80 -9.22 3.79
CA ILE A 104 13.21 -8.06 4.59
C ILE A 104 14.37 -8.50 5.49
N SER A 105 15.48 -7.77 5.45
CA SER A 105 16.58 -7.89 6.42
C SER A 105 16.76 -6.54 7.09
N LEU A 106 16.61 -6.49 8.41
CA LEU A 106 16.74 -5.26 9.21
C LEU A 106 17.97 -5.32 10.09
N ASP A 107 18.65 -4.18 10.19
CA ASP A 107 19.62 -3.90 11.24
C ASP A 107 19.52 -2.41 11.63
N ILE A 108 18.37 -2.06 12.23
CA ILE A 108 18.09 -0.72 12.69
C ILE A 108 18.64 -0.57 14.11
N THR A 109 19.52 0.40 14.28
CA THR A 109 20.00 0.87 15.57
C THR A 109 19.79 2.38 15.64
N ASP A 110 18.66 2.79 16.22
CA ASP A 110 18.28 4.19 16.42
C ASP A 110 18.04 4.47 17.91
N GLU A 111 18.06 5.74 18.34
CA GLU A 111 17.88 6.13 19.74
C GLU A 111 16.57 5.59 20.34
N LEU A 112 15.50 5.51 19.53
CA LEU A 112 14.16 5.13 19.99
C LEU A 112 13.72 3.73 19.55
N LEU A 113 14.42 3.14 18.58
CA LEU A 113 14.07 1.83 18.03
C LEU A 113 15.32 1.01 17.70
N THR A 114 15.36 -0.21 18.22
CA THR A 114 16.24 -1.26 17.70
C THR A 114 15.38 -2.33 17.03
N ALA A 115 15.75 -2.73 15.81
CA ALA A 115 15.06 -3.80 15.08
C ALA A 115 16.09 -4.59 14.26
N ARG A 116 16.21 -5.90 14.54
CA ARG A 116 17.15 -6.79 13.86
C ARG A 116 16.50 -8.10 13.48
N GLY A 117 16.87 -8.66 12.34
CA GLY A 117 16.41 -9.97 11.91
C GLY A 117 16.07 -10.02 10.44
N GLU A 118 15.55 -11.17 10.02
CA GLU A 118 15.26 -11.46 8.63
C GLU A 118 13.89 -12.15 8.54
N LEU A 119 13.12 -11.71 7.55
CA LEU A 119 11.85 -12.31 7.16
C LEU A 119 11.93 -12.70 5.70
N HIS A 120 11.54 -13.92 5.39
CA HIS A 120 11.39 -14.42 4.04
C HIS A 120 9.92 -14.56 3.69
N PHE A 121 9.58 -14.21 2.45
CA PHE A 121 8.22 -14.28 1.95
C PHE A 121 8.11 -15.32 0.86
N THR A 122 7.07 -16.14 0.94
CA THR A 122 6.74 -17.14 -0.07
C THR A 122 5.28 -17.05 -0.48
N GLY A 123 4.98 -17.39 -1.73
CA GLY A 123 3.65 -17.15 -2.29
C GLY A 123 3.41 -15.66 -2.58
N GLY A 124 2.17 -15.20 -2.45
CA GLY A 124 1.81 -13.82 -2.75
C GLY A 124 1.65 -13.53 -4.23
N ALA A 125 0.40 -13.39 -4.68
CA ALA A 125 0.10 -12.86 -5.99
C ALA A 125 0.17 -11.33 -5.99
N GLY A 126 0.90 -10.74 -6.93
CA GLY A 126 0.80 -9.30 -7.19
C GLY A 126 -0.45 -8.97 -8.02
N TRP A 127 -0.77 -7.69 -8.14
CA TRP A 127 -1.81 -7.27 -9.08
C TRP A 127 -1.40 -7.62 -10.52
N PRO A 128 -2.26 -8.26 -11.33
CA PRO A 128 -1.90 -8.69 -12.68
C PRO A 128 -1.38 -7.55 -13.56
N ILE A 129 -0.30 -7.81 -14.28
CA ILE A 129 0.35 -6.85 -15.17
C ILE A 129 0.13 -7.31 -16.60
N THR A 130 -0.41 -6.40 -17.43
CA THR A 130 -0.52 -6.59 -18.88
C THR A 130 -0.05 -5.30 -19.57
N LEU A 131 0.25 -5.38 -20.86
CA LEU A 131 0.62 -4.20 -21.65
C LEU A 131 -0.46 -3.11 -21.63
N THR A 132 -1.74 -3.50 -21.63
CA THR A 132 -2.88 -2.56 -21.64
C THR A 132 -3.29 -2.10 -20.25
N ALA A 133 -2.95 -2.87 -19.21
CA ALA A 133 -3.19 -2.55 -17.80
C ALA A 133 -1.99 -2.97 -16.95
N PRO A 134 -0.96 -2.11 -16.83
CA PRO A 134 0.19 -2.38 -15.97
C PRO A 134 -0.19 -2.23 -14.49
N GLY A 135 -0.38 -3.36 -13.82
CA GLY A 135 -0.67 -3.40 -12.39
C GLY A 135 -2.00 -2.73 -12.02
N ILE A 136 -2.07 -2.27 -10.78
CA ILE A 136 -3.29 -1.74 -10.16
C ILE A 136 -3.79 -0.47 -10.83
N MET A 137 -2.89 0.38 -11.34
CA MET A 137 -3.25 1.63 -12.01
C MET A 137 -3.95 1.43 -13.36
N GLY A 138 -3.95 0.22 -13.93
CA GLY A 138 -4.50 -0.02 -15.26
C GLY A 138 -3.87 0.92 -16.29
N TRP A 139 -4.67 1.47 -17.21
CA TRP A 139 -4.13 2.40 -18.21
C TRP A 139 -3.61 3.73 -17.62
N TYR A 140 -3.97 4.07 -16.36
CA TYR A 140 -3.43 5.25 -15.69
C TYR A 140 -1.92 5.17 -15.46
N ALA A 141 -1.32 3.97 -15.44
CA ALA A 141 0.14 3.80 -15.38
C ALA A 141 0.86 4.52 -16.54
N TRP A 142 0.18 4.70 -17.68
CA TRP A 142 0.72 5.37 -18.86
C TRP A 142 0.57 6.90 -18.82
N VAL A 143 -0.32 7.42 -17.97
CA VAL A 143 -0.56 8.86 -17.84
C VAL A 143 0.67 9.49 -17.17
N PRO A 144 1.34 10.47 -17.81
CA PRO A 144 2.47 11.15 -17.19
C PRO A 144 2.02 12.13 -16.10
N PHE A 145 2.94 12.41 -15.17
CA PHE A 145 2.81 13.47 -14.16
C PHE A 145 1.60 13.33 -13.20
N MET A 146 1.12 12.10 -12.96
CA MET A 146 0.26 11.86 -11.80
C MET A 146 1.03 12.18 -10.51
N GLU A 147 0.36 12.79 -9.54
CA GLU A 147 0.96 13.14 -8.25
C GLU A 147 1.42 11.91 -7.49
N CYS A 148 0.66 10.83 -7.56
CA CYS A 148 0.95 9.55 -6.95
C CYS A 148 0.54 8.42 -7.90
N TYR A 149 1.43 7.44 -8.06
CA TYR A 149 1.16 6.15 -8.66
C TYR A 149 1.22 5.09 -7.56
N HIS A 150 0.46 4.03 -7.77
CA HIS A 150 0.26 2.97 -6.78
C HIS A 150 0.55 1.60 -7.39
N GLY A 151 1.01 0.66 -6.56
CA GLY A 151 1.33 -0.71 -6.94
C GLY A 151 1.01 -1.69 -5.82
N VAL A 152 0.25 -2.76 -6.12
CA VAL A 152 0.06 -3.89 -5.19
C VAL A 152 0.95 -5.04 -5.64
N LEU A 153 1.97 -5.32 -4.85
CA LEU A 153 3.06 -6.25 -5.19
C LEU A 153 2.81 -7.65 -4.63
N SER A 154 2.04 -7.75 -3.54
CA SER A 154 1.58 -9.02 -2.97
C SER A 154 0.27 -8.85 -2.21
N PHE A 155 -0.75 -9.59 -2.61
CA PHE A 155 -2.05 -9.65 -1.91
C PHE A 155 -1.99 -10.43 -0.60
N ASP A 156 -1.28 -11.56 -0.58
CA ASP A 156 -1.27 -12.49 0.55
C ASP A 156 -0.06 -13.44 0.43
N HIS A 157 1.06 -13.09 1.07
CA HIS A 157 2.24 -13.95 1.14
C HIS A 157 2.38 -14.57 2.53
N HIS A 158 3.01 -15.74 2.61
CA HIS A 158 3.42 -16.35 3.86
C HIS A 158 4.74 -15.76 4.34
N ILE A 159 4.92 -15.71 5.65
CA ILE A 159 6.13 -15.19 6.29
C ILE A 159 6.86 -16.32 7.02
N GLU A 160 8.17 -16.37 6.87
CA GLU A 160 9.09 -17.20 7.64
C GLU A 160 10.19 -16.32 8.25
N GLY A 161 10.60 -16.63 9.48
CA GLY A 161 11.66 -15.90 10.19
C GLY A 161 11.15 -15.05 11.34
N SER A 162 12.02 -14.19 11.86
CA SER A 162 11.78 -13.47 13.10
C SER A 162 12.44 -12.09 13.11
N LEU A 163 11.84 -11.16 13.85
CA LEU A 163 12.43 -9.86 14.14
C LEU A 163 12.60 -9.68 15.66
N THR A 164 13.76 -9.21 16.08
CA THR A 164 14.01 -8.72 17.43
C THR A 164 13.80 -7.21 17.46
N VAL A 165 12.71 -6.76 18.07
CA VAL A 165 12.33 -5.35 18.19
C VAL A 165 12.41 -4.92 19.65
N LYS A 166 13.14 -3.83 19.95
CA LYS A 166 13.36 -3.34 21.33
C LYS A 166 13.84 -4.43 22.29
N GLY A 167 14.67 -5.36 21.79
CA GLY A 167 15.21 -6.49 22.55
C GLY A 167 14.28 -7.70 22.72
N VAL A 168 13.04 -7.64 22.23
CA VAL A 168 12.09 -8.75 22.26
C VAL A 168 12.04 -9.42 20.90
N THR A 169 12.18 -10.74 20.86
CA THR A 169 12.13 -11.50 19.60
C THR A 169 10.70 -11.96 19.33
N HIS A 170 10.23 -11.64 18.13
CA HIS A 170 8.92 -11.98 17.62
C HIS A 170 9.09 -12.92 16.42
N ASP A 171 8.50 -14.11 16.52
CA ASP A 171 8.46 -15.08 15.43
C ASP A 171 7.28 -14.76 14.51
N PHE A 172 7.55 -14.57 13.22
CA PHE A 172 6.53 -14.34 12.20
C PHE A 172 6.25 -15.59 11.36
N THR A 173 6.91 -16.71 11.67
CA THR A 173 6.76 -17.96 10.93
C THR A 173 5.31 -18.44 10.93
N GLY A 174 4.78 -18.72 9.74
CA GLY A 174 3.37 -19.06 9.54
C GLY A 174 2.43 -17.85 9.52
N GLY A 175 2.97 -16.64 9.71
CA GLY A 175 2.27 -15.39 9.53
C GLY A 175 1.95 -15.08 8.08
N ARG A 176 1.25 -13.96 7.86
CA ARG A 176 0.85 -13.49 6.53
C ARG A 176 1.11 -12.01 6.35
N GLY A 177 1.40 -11.62 5.12
CA GLY A 177 1.66 -10.23 4.81
C GLY A 177 1.12 -9.77 3.46
N TYR A 178 1.22 -8.46 3.29
CA TYR A 178 0.76 -7.71 2.13
C TYR A 178 1.82 -6.68 1.75
N ILE A 179 2.01 -6.44 0.46
CA ILE A 179 2.99 -5.47 -0.03
C ILE A 179 2.33 -4.55 -1.04
N GLU A 180 2.44 -3.25 -0.78
CA GLU A 180 2.11 -2.21 -1.76
C GLU A 180 3.23 -1.17 -1.86
N LYS A 181 3.04 -0.23 -2.77
CA LYS A 181 4.05 0.76 -3.10
C LYS A 181 3.39 1.99 -3.68
N ASP A 182 3.90 3.15 -3.27
CA ASP A 182 3.55 4.44 -3.83
C ASP A 182 4.78 5.20 -4.30
N TRP A 183 4.64 5.93 -5.40
CA TRP A 183 5.70 6.81 -5.90
C TRP A 183 5.11 8.00 -6.66
N GLY A 184 5.83 9.11 -6.68
CA GLY A 184 5.36 10.31 -7.36
C GLY A 184 5.94 11.57 -6.73
N GLN A 185 5.15 12.64 -6.73
CA GLN A 185 5.53 13.93 -6.16
C GLN A 185 4.95 14.16 -4.76
N ALA A 186 3.71 13.69 -4.51
CA ALA A 186 3.02 13.82 -3.23
C ALA A 186 1.83 12.85 -3.15
N PHE A 187 1.31 12.61 -1.95
CA PHE A 187 0.03 11.91 -1.80
C PHE A 187 -1.16 12.80 -2.21
N PRO A 188 -2.28 12.20 -2.67
CA PRO A 188 -3.50 12.92 -3.04
C PRO A 188 -4.00 13.86 -1.94
N SER A 189 -4.80 14.88 -2.27
CA SER A 189 -5.30 15.81 -1.25
C SER A 189 -6.25 15.13 -0.24
N THR A 190 -7.06 14.21 -0.74
CA THR A 190 -8.05 13.45 0.05
C THR A 190 -8.05 12.00 -0.43
N TRP A 191 -8.02 11.04 0.49
CA TRP A 191 -8.21 9.63 0.16
C TRP A 191 -8.80 8.83 1.32
N LEU A 192 -9.32 7.67 0.95
CA LEU A 192 -9.65 6.56 1.83
C LEU A 192 -8.86 5.34 1.30
N TRP A 193 -8.17 4.64 2.18
CA TRP A 193 -7.52 3.35 1.89
C TRP A 193 -7.93 2.33 2.94
N GLN A 194 -8.13 1.09 2.51
CA GLN A 194 -8.39 -0.04 3.38
C GLN A 194 -7.81 -1.34 2.80
N GLN A 195 -7.19 -2.14 3.66
CA GLN A 195 -6.58 -3.41 3.26
C GLN A 195 -6.75 -4.47 4.35
N SER A 196 -7.14 -5.68 3.95
CA SER A 196 -7.06 -6.85 4.84
C SER A 196 -6.86 -8.12 4.02
N ASN A 197 -5.93 -8.97 4.45
CA ASN A 197 -5.76 -10.34 3.98
C ASN A 197 -6.04 -11.38 5.08
N HIS A 198 -6.73 -10.95 6.15
CA HIS A 198 -6.97 -11.75 7.34
C HIS A 198 -8.45 -12.11 7.48
N PHE A 199 -8.96 -12.83 6.49
CA PHE A 199 -10.29 -13.43 6.53
C PHE A 199 -10.26 -14.81 7.20
N HIS A 200 -11.44 -15.36 7.50
CA HIS A 200 -11.56 -16.74 7.98
C HIS A 200 -11.16 -17.75 6.89
N GLU A 201 -11.59 -17.50 5.64
CA GLU A 201 -11.07 -18.22 4.48
C GLU A 201 -9.63 -17.78 4.19
N ALA A 202 -8.74 -18.76 3.96
CA ALA A 202 -7.39 -18.50 3.47
C ALA A 202 -7.43 -17.96 2.03
N HIS A 203 -6.33 -17.33 1.59
CA HIS A 203 -6.17 -16.83 0.24
C HIS A 203 -7.23 -15.81 -0.19
N VAL A 204 -7.71 -14.99 0.74
CA VAL A 204 -8.58 -13.85 0.48
C VAL A 204 -7.87 -12.56 0.90
N SER A 205 -7.81 -11.59 0.01
CA SER A 205 -7.23 -10.28 0.28
C SER A 205 -8.04 -9.17 -0.38
N LEU A 206 -8.37 -8.16 0.41
CA LEU A 206 -8.99 -6.92 -0.03
C LEU A 206 -7.93 -5.82 -0.03
N SER A 207 -7.84 -5.08 -1.13
CA SER A 207 -7.21 -3.76 -1.20
C SER A 207 -8.23 -2.83 -1.85
N ALA A 208 -8.58 -1.73 -1.20
CA ALA A 208 -9.56 -0.78 -1.69
C ALA A 208 -9.12 0.65 -1.40
N SER A 209 -9.05 1.48 -2.44
CA SER A 209 -8.70 2.88 -2.30
C SER A 209 -9.57 3.78 -3.18
N ILE A 210 -9.88 4.96 -2.66
CA ILE A 210 -10.55 6.05 -3.40
C ILE A 210 -9.90 7.37 -3.03
N ALA A 211 -9.59 8.18 -4.04
CA ALA A 211 -8.86 9.43 -3.86
C ALA A 211 -9.37 10.53 -4.79
N ILE A 212 -9.13 11.77 -4.38
CA ILE A 212 -9.27 12.95 -5.24
C ILE A 212 -7.94 13.22 -5.91
N ILE A 213 -7.88 13.01 -7.21
CA ILE A 213 -6.66 13.07 -8.01
C ILE A 213 -6.71 14.31 -8.92
N PRO A 214 -5.67 15.15 -8.94
CA PRO A 214 -5.57 16.25 -9.88
C PRO A 214 -5.48 15.77 -11.33
N TRP A 215 -6.18 16.49 -12.20
CA TRP A 215 -6.26 16.20 -13.63
C TRP A 215 -6.15 17.49 -14.43
N LEU A 216 -4.92 17.86 -14.77
CA LEU A 216 -4.56 19.07 -15.50
C LEU A 216 -5.08 20.35 -14.80
N ARG A 217 -6.32 20.76 -15.08
CA ARG A 217 -6.99 21.96 -14.55
C ARG A 217 -8.21 21.64 -13.68
N SER A 218 -8.51 20.37 -13.45
CA SER A 218 -9.59 19.90 -12.58
C SER A 218 -9.09 18.84 -11.60
N THR A 219 -10.02 18.24 -10.86
CA THR A 219 -9.78 17.04 -10.06
C THR A 219 -10.82 16.00 -10.43
N PHE A 220 -10.48 14.72 -10.36
CA PHE A 220 -11.46 13.64 -10.45
C PHE A 220 -11.38 12.71 -9.24
N ARG A 221 -12.52 12.12 -8.89
CA ARG A 221 -12.62 11.06 -7.89
C ARG A 221 -12.29 9.73 -8.57
N GLY A 222 -11.13 9.17 -8.28
CA GLY A 222 -10.68 7.88 -8.78
C GLY A 222 -10.70 6.83 -7.68
N PHE A 223 -11.15 5.62 -8.00
CA PHE A 223 -11.05 4.48 -7.09
C PHE A 223 -10.49 3.25 -7.78
N ILE A 224 -9.80 2.42 -6.99
CA ILE A 224 -9.29 1.12 -7.40
C ILE A 224 -9.49 0.15 -6.25
N VAL A 225 -10.24 -0.92 -6.50
CA VAL A 225 -10.57 -1.94 -5.51
C VAL A 225 -10.37 -3.31 -6.11
N GLY A 226 -9.70 -4.18 -5.37
CA GLY A 226 -9.45 -5.56 -5.71
C GLY A 226 -9.80 -6.46 -4.53
N LEU A 227 -10.69 -7.42 -4.76
CA LEU A 227 -10.85 -8.58 -3.89
C LEU A 227 -10.17 -9.75 -4.58
N TRP A 228 -9.02 -10.16 -4.09
CA TRP A 228 -8.32 -11.36 -4.51
C TRP A 228 -8.82 -12.55 -3.71
N ARG A 229 -9.17 -13.64 -4.41
CA ARG A 229 -9.66 -14.89 -3.80
C ARG A 229 -9.23 -16.08 -4.66
N ASP A 230 -8.47 -17.01 -4.09
CA ASP A 230 -8.06 -18.27 -4.74
C ASP A 230 -7.53 -18.07 -6.19
N GLY A 231 -6.63 -17.09 -6.38
CA GLY A 231 -6.05 -16.78 -7.68
C GLY A 231 -6.93 -15.95 -8.62
N THR A 232 -8.17 -15.63 -8.23
CA THR A 232 -9.06 -14.75 -8.99
C THR A 232 -9.08 -13.36 -8.40
N LEU A 233 -8.86 -12.33 -9.23
CA LEU A 233 -9.00 -10.93 -8.83
C LEU A 233 -10.33 -10.36 -9.31
N TYR A 234 -11.23 -10.06 -8.38
CA TYR A 234 -12.44 -9.28 -8.63
C TYR A 234 -12.11 -7.80 -8.55
N ARG A 235 -11.95 -7.18 -9.72
CA ARG A 235 -11.47 -5.80 -9.88
C ARG A 235 -12.61 -4.82 -10.14
N PHE A 236 -12.65 -3.76 -9.35
CA PHE A 236 -13.52 -2.59 -9.54
C PHE A 236 -12.64 -1.34 -9.59
N ALA A 237 -12.60 -0.66 -10.73
CA ALA A 237 -11.89 0.62 -10.81
C ALA A 237 -12.65 1.61 -11.69
N THR A 238 -12.40 2.89 -11.48
CA THR A 238 -12.95 3.95 -12.33
C THR A 238 -12.62 3.70 -13.81
N TYR A 239 -11.40 3.22 -14.08
CA TYR A 239 -10.96 2.91 -15.45
C TYR A 239 -11.57 1.64 -16.05
N THR A 240 -12.23 0.77 -15.27
CA THR A 240 -12.95 -0.40 -15.78
C THR A 240 -14.44 -0.12 -16.01
N GLY A 241 -14.90 1.09 -15.72
CA GLY A 241 -16.32 1.45 -15.76
C GLY A 241 -17.13 0.91 -14.58
N ALA A 242 -16.46 0.46 -13.51
CA ALA A 242 -17.16 0.20 -12.25
C ALA A 242 -17.69 1.52 -11.65
N LEU A 243 -18.72 1.43 -10.83
CA LEU A 243 -19.37 2.57 -10.19
C LEU A 243 -19.41 2.39 -8.68
N THR A 244 -19.27 3.50 -7.96
CA THR A 244 -19.65 3.60 -6.56
C THR A 244 -21.16 3.81 -6.49
N GLU A 245 -21.90 2.82 -6.01
CA GLU A 245 -23.34 2.93 -5.76
C GLU A 245 -23.62 3.75 -4.50
N LYS A 246 -22.77 3.59 -3.49
CA LYS A 246 -22.90 4.23 -2.19
C LYS A 246 -21.53 4.36 -1.53
N LEU A 247 -21.24 5.52 -0.95
CA LEU A 247 -20.09 5.73 -0.07
C LEU A 247 -20.51 6.63 1.08
N GLU A 248 -20.50 6.08 2.28
CA GLU A 248 -20.71 6.81 3.53
C GLU A 248 -19.46 6.65 4.39
N ILE A 249 -18.92 7.76 4.87
CA ILE A 249 -17.74 7.80 5.72
C ILE A 249 -18.13 8.52 7.00
N GLY A 250 -18.27 7.76 8.08
CA GLY A 250 -18.46 8.28 9.43
C GLY A 250 -17.12 8.49 10.15
N SER A 251 -17.21 8.84 11.43
CA SER A 251 -16.02 9.01 12.28
C SER A 251 -15.22 7.71 12.46
N ASN A 252 -15.91 6.58 12.57
CA ASN A 252 -15.31 5.27 12.85
C ASN A 252 -15.78 4.15 11.90
N HIS A 253 -16.60 4.45 10.90
CA HIS A 253 -17.12 3.45 9.99
C HIS A 253 -17.10 3.95 8.54
N VAL A 254 -17.01 3.01 7.62
CA VAL A 254 -17.12 3.26 6.18
C VAL A 254 -18.07 2.23 5.60
N HIS A 255 -19.13 2.69 4.91
CA HIS A 255 -19.98 1.83 4.10
C HIS A 255 -19.75 2.17 2.64
N TRP A 256 -19.15 1.23 1.91
CA TRP A 256 -18.82 1.43 0.50
C TRP A 256 -19.38 0.28 -0.35
N VAL A 257 -20.20 0.64 -1.33
CA VAL A 257 -20.83 -0.28 -2.28
C VAL A 257 -20.37 0.08 -3.68
N LEU A 258 -19.87 -0.93 -4.39
CA LEU A 258 -19.36 -0.86 -5.75
C LEU A 258 -20.08 -1.87 -6.63
N SER A 259 -20.24 -1.55 -7.91
CA SER A 259 -20.71 -2.52 -8.88
C SER A 259 -20.11 -2.32 -10.26
N ASP A 260 -20.10 -3.39 -11.05
CA ASP A 260 -19.84 -3.37 -12.48
C ASP A 260 -20.94 -4.14 -13.22
N ARG A 261 -20.68 -4.60 -14.45
CA ARG A 261 -21.65 -5.38 -15.22
C ARG A 261 -21.92 -6.76 -14.62
N LEU A 262 -20.93 -7.36 -13.94
CA LEU A 262 -20.93 -8.76 -13.52
C LEU A 262 -21.14 -8.92 -12.02
N TYR A 263 -20.61 -8.02 -11.21
CA TYR A 263 -20.46 -8.17 -9.77
C TYR A 263 -20.91 -6.92 -9.00
N ARG A 264 -21.29 -7.13 -7.75
CA ARG A 264 -21.47 -6.08 -6.75
C ARG A 264 -20.65 -6.43 -5.52
N LEU A 265 -19.87 -5.47 -5.03
CA LEU A 265 -19.03 -5.59 -3.84
C LEU A 265 -19.52 -4.60 -2.79
N GLU A 266 -19.83 -5.10 -1.61
CA GLU A 266 -20.25 -4.29 -0.47
C GLU A 266 -19.27 -4.46 0.68
N MET A 267 -18.86 -3.35 1.27
CA MET A 267 -17.84 -3.27 2.31
C MET A 267 -18.37 -2.43 3.47
N HIS A 268 -18.30 -2.99 4.67
CA HIS A 268 -18.59 -2.30 5.94
C HIS A 268 -17.34 -2.36 6.80
N ALA A 269 -16.59 -1.26 6.80
CA ALA A 269 -15.35 -1.13 7.53
C ALA A 269 -15.59 -0.43 8.88
N GLN A 270 -14.95 -0.95 9.92
CA GLN A 270 -14.86 -0.33 11.25
C GLN A 270 -13.41 0.06 11.49
N ARG A 271 -13.19 1.36 11.66
CA ARG A 271 -11.89 1.93 11.97
C ARG A 271 -11.65 1.86 13.47
N ALA A 272 -10.43 1.51 13.84
CA ALA A 272 -9.95 1.57 15.20
C ALA A 272 -9.10 2.83 15.42
N GLN A 273 -8.48 2.95 16.59
CA GLN A 273 -7.54 4.02 16.88
C GLN A 273 -6.39 3.99 15.86
N ALA A 274 -6.05 5.18 15.35
CA ALA A 274 -5.00 5.37 14.37
C ALA A 274 -3.76 6.02 15.00
N THR A 275 -2.61 5.75 14.39
CA THR A 275 -1.32 6.36 14.69
C THR A 275 -0.90 7.20 13.50
N GLU A 276 -0.34 8.36 13.77
CA GLU A 276 0.14 9.27 12.72
C GLU A 276 1.47 8.78 12.15
N LEU A 277 1.45 8.34 10.90
CA LEU A 277 2.64 8.09 10.11
C LEU A 277 3.05 9.35 9.33
N ARG A 278 4.30 9.35 8.87
CA ARG A 278 4.81 10.38 7.94
C ARG A 278 4.60 9.95 6.50
N GLY A 279 4.00 10.83 5.73
CA GLY A 279 3.78 10.71 4.30
C GLY A 279 4.34 11.91 3.51
N PRO A 280 4.38 11.81 2.17
CA PRO A 280 4.95 12.82 1.30
C PRO A 280 4.00 14.00 1.07
N THR A 281 4.58 15.20 1.09
CA THR A 281 4.03 16.41 0.48
C THR A 281 4.88 16.81 -0.72
N ILE A 282 4.48 17.86 -1.46
CA ILE A 282 5.33 18.45 -2.50
C ILE A 282 6.62 19.04 -1.89
N GLU A 283 6.58 19.42 -0.62
CA GLU A 283 7.65 20.16 0.04
C GLU A 283 8.60 19.27 0.84
N ASP A 284 8.09 18.21 1.48
CA ASP A 284 8.78 17.38 2.48
C ASP A 284 8.10 16.00 2.70
N MET A 285 8.52 15.29 3.76
CA MET A 285 7.96 14.02 4.26
C MET A 285 7.31 14.19 5.63
N ASP A 286 6.48 15.23 5.83
CA ASP A 286 5.83 15.50 7.14
C ASP A 286 4.30 15.47 7.08
N ARG A 287 3.71 14.93 6.00
CA ARG A 287 2.27 14.74 5.95
C ARG A 287 1.85 13.73 7.00
N ARG A 288 0.91 14.11 7.86
CA ARG A 288 0.30 13.21 8.85
C ARG A 288 -0.68 12.26 8.17
N VAL A 289 -0.40 10.96 8.28
CA VAL A 289 -1.21 9.88 7.73
C VAL A 289 -1.71 9.03 8.91
N PRO A 290 -2.94 9.26 9.39
CA PRO A 290 -3.52 8.45 10.45
C PRO A 290 -3.86 7.05 9.91
N GLU A 291 -3.04 6.07 10.27
CA GLU A 291 -3.22 4.67 9.89
C GLU A 291 -3.56 3.82 11.12
N THR A 292 -4.45 2.84 10.94
CA THR A 292 -4.68 1.76 11.92
C THR A 292 -4.46 0.40 11.28
N LEU A 293 -3.94 -0.57 12.04
CA LEU A 293 -3.82 -1.97 11.66
C LEU A 293 -4.76 -2.89 12.45
N THR A 294 -5.70 -2.32 13.21
CA THR A 294 -6.62 -3.05 14.09
C THR A 294 -8.09 -2.89 13.69
N GLY A 295 -8.34 -2.31 12.52
CA GLY A 295 -9.68 -2.22 11.95
C GLY A 295 -10.25 -3.58 11.54
N THR A 296 -11.54 -3.58 11.18
CA THR A 296 -12.20 -4.75 10.58
C THR A 296 -13.01 -4.36 9.37
N VAL A 297 -13.18 -5.25 8.40
CA VAL A 297 -13.98 -4.98 7.19
C VAL A 297 -14.84 -6.19 6.84
N ALA A 298 -16.15 -6.06 6.95
CA ALA A 298 -17.08 -7.04 6.46
C ALA A 298 -17.28 -6.84 4.95
N VAL A 299 -17.07 -7.90 4.18
CA VAL A 299 -17.12 -7.89 2.72
C VAL A 299 -18.19 -8.86 2.24
N GLN A 300 -18.98 -8.44 1.24
CA GLN A 300 -19.88 -9.31 0.51
C GLN A 300 -19.76 -9.05 -1.00
N LEU A 301 -19.37 -10.08 -1.75
CA LEU A 301 -19.32 -10.08 -3.21
C LEU A 301 -20.49 -10.91 -3.75
N THR A 302 -21.28 -10.33 -4.65
CA THR A 302 -22.41 -11.01 -5.30
C THR A 302 -22.34 -10.94 -6.82
N ALA A 303 -22.85 -11.97 -7.48
CA ALA A 303 -23.07 -11.98 -8.93
C ALA A 303 -24.33 -11.18 -9.26
N ARG A 304 -24.26 -10.24 -10.22
CA ARG A 304 -25.42 -9.42 -10.60
C ARG A 304 -26.47 -10.17 -11.41
N ALA A 305 -26.08 -11.21 -12.13
CA ALA A 305 -27.00 -11.96 -12.99
C ALA A 305 -28.12 -12.66 -12.22
N ASN A 306 -27.84 -13.15 -11.00
CA ASN A 306 -28.79 -13.93 -10.20
C ASN A 306 -28.81 -13.55 -8.71
N GLY A 307 -28.01 -12.57 -8.28
CA GLY A 307 -27.88 -12.17 -6.87
C GLY A 307 -27.11 -13.17 -5.99
N GLY A 308 -26.51 -14.21 -6.57
CA GLY A 308 -25.80 -15.25 -5.83
C GLY A 308 -24.58 -14.69 -5.09
N VAL A 309 -24.40 -15.09 -3.83
CA VAL A 309 -23.24 -14.71 -3.03
C VAL A 309 -22.03 -15.53 -3.48
N ILE A 310 -20.99 -14.83 -3.94
CA ILE A 310 -19.71 -15.42 -4.32
C ILE A 310 -18.79 -15.51 -3.11
N PHE A 311 -18.80 -14.47 -2.26
CA PHE A 311 -18.00 -14.42 -1.04
C PHE A 311 -18.69 -13.56 0.01
N LYS A 312 -18.58 -13.97 1.28
CA LYS A 312 -18.97 -13.17 2.44
C LYS A 312 -18.03 -13.46 3.59
N GLY A 313 -17.35 -12.45 4.10
CA GLY A 313 -16.37 -12.65 5.18
C GLY A 313 -16.05 -11.38 5.94
N LEU A 314 -15.52 -11.56 7.15
CA LEU A 314 -14.98 -10.48 7.98
C LEU A 314 -13.46 -10.51 7.90
N GLY A 315 -12.87 -9.46 7.33
CA GLY A 315 -11.44 -9.22 7.34
C GLY A 315 -11.05 -8.59 8.68
N ARG A 316 -10.08 -9.20 9.36
CA ARG A 316 -9.48 -8.70 10.60
C ARG A 316 -8.21 -7.92 10.30
N ASN A 317 -7.62 -7.31 11.34
CA ASN A 317 -6.34 -6.60 11.28
C ASN A 317 -6.26 -5.66 10.09
N ALA A 318 -7.35 -4.96 9.78
CA ALA A 318 -7.44 -4.17 8.57
C ALA A 318 -6.58 -2.91 8.72
N GLY A 319 -5.74 -2.68 7.71
CA GLY A 319 -5.08 -1.40 7.45
C GLY A 319 -6.16 -0.41 7.03
N MET A 320 -6.24 0.77 7.63
CA MET A 320 -7.20 1.80 7.21
C MET A 320 -6.68 3.22 7.41
N GLU A 321 -6.94 4.05 6.41
CA GLU A 321 -6.63 5.47 6.38
C GLU A 321 -7.84 6.25 5.84
N ALA A 322 -8.14 7.40 6.43
CA ALA A 322 -9.09 8.35 5.86
C ALA A 322 -8.57 9.77 6.11
N VAL A 323 -8.11 10.42 5.05
CA VAL A 323 -7.32 11.66 5.13
C VAL A 323 -7.91 12.73 4.22
N GLY A 324 -7.91 13.98 4.71
CA GLY A 324 -8.36 15.15 3.96
C GLY A 324 -9.85 15.43 4.12
N ASP A 325 -10.41 16.16 3.15
CA ASP A 325 -11.83 16.52 3.11
C ASP A 325 -12.68 15.37 2.56
N LEU A 326 -13.13 14.48 3.47
CA LEU A 326 -13.83 13.24 3.15
C LEU A 326 -15.21 13.47 2.49
N ASP A 327 -15.83 14.63 2.69
CA ASP A 327 -17.09 14.97 2.03
C ASP A 327 -16.94 15.00 0.50
N ARG A 328 -15.75 15.38 0.00
CA ARG A 328 -15.44 15.34 -1.44
C ARG A 328 -15.40 13.93 -2.01
N LEU A 329 -15.16 12.91 -1.19
CA LEU A 329 -15.23 11.51 -1.64
C LEU A 329 -16.67 11.04 -1.75
N MET A 330 -17.59 11.58 -0.96
CA MET A 330 -18.99 11.14 -0.87
C MET A 330 -19.93 11.81 -1.89
N GLN A 331 -19.52 12.93 -2.49
CA GLN A 331 -20.27 13.65 -3.55
C GLN A 331 -20.22 12.94 -4.91
#